data_AF-X1HAX2-F1
#
_entry.id   AF-X1HAX2-F1
#
_cell.length_a   1.000
_cell.length_b   1.000
_cell.length_c   1.000
_cell.angle_alpha   90.00
_cell.angle_beta   90.00
_cell.angle_gamma   90.00
#
_symmetry.space_group_name_H-M   'P 1'
#
loop_
_entity.id
_entity.type
_entity.pdbx_description
1 polymer ?
#
loop_
_entity_poly.entity_id
_entity_poly.type
_entity_poly.pdbx_seq_one_letter_code
_entity_poly.pdbx_strand_id
1 'polypeptide(L)' 'YWIKHNREHEKEFRDWAQKAASLSTEIAQQLQEAAASMAAASNDLTKARQALTKSKEKD' A
#
# COMPACT_ATOMS: atom_id res chain seq x y z
N TYR A 1 3.95 13.19 -0.41
CA TYR A 1 2.49 13.22 -0.65
C TYR A 1 2.01 11.86 -1.15
N TRP A 2 2.39 11.43 -2.35
CA TRP A 2 1.98 10.14 -2.94
C TRP A 2 2.14 8.90 -2.06
N ILE A 3 3.33 8.62 -1.51
CA ILE A 3 3.55 7.45 -0.64
C ILE A 3 2.61 7.46 0.59
N LYS A 4 2.31 8.64 1.14
CA LYS A 4 1.38 8.75 2.28
C LYS A 4 -0.05 8.42 1.83
N HIS A 5 -0.48 8.97 0.70
CA HIS A 5 -1.82 8.73 0.18
C HIS A 5 -2.04 7.26 -0.21
N ASN A 6 -1.02 6.59 -0.75
CA ASN A 6 -1.08 5.15 -1.01
C ASN A 6 -1.36 4.32 0.26
N ARG A 7 -0.86 4.77 1.42
CA ARG A 7 -1.17 4.11 2.72
C ARG A 7 -2.60 4.34 3.16
N GLU A 8 -3.17 5.49 2.83
CA GLU A 8 -4.59 5.78 3.10
C GLU A 8 -5.47 4.85 2.24
N HIS A 9 -5.17 4.70 0.95
CA HIS A 9 -5.85 3.73 0.08
C HIS A 9 -5.66 2.27 0.53
N GLU A 10 -4.44 1.89 0.94
CA GLU A 10 -4.20 0.55 1.50
C GLU A 10 -5.17 0.27 2.66
N LYS A 11 -5.29 1.23 3.60
CA LYS A 11 -6.21 1.10 4.73
C LYS A 11 -7.65 1.00 4.29
N GLU A 12 -8.09 1.85 3.36
CA GLU A 12 -9.46 1.83 2.83
C GLU A 12 -9.80 0.48 2.18
N PHE A 13 -8.88 -0.10 1.41
CA PHE A 13 -9.07 -1.40 0.78
C PHE A 13 -9.22 -2.52 1.82
N ARG A 14 -8.45 -2.48 2.92
CA ARG A 14 -8.60 -3.43 4.03
C ARG A 14 -9.93 -3.25 4.76
N ASP A 15 -10.35 -2.01 4.97
CA ASP A 15 -11.64 -1.70 5.59
C ASP A 15 -12.80 -2.20 4.71
N TRP A 16 -12.69 -2.10 3.38
CA TRP A 16 -13.65 -2.67 2.43
C TRP A 16 -13.61 -4.20 2.44
N ALA A 17 -12.43 -4.83 2.47
CA ALA A 17 -12.29 -6.27 2.55
C ALA A 17 -13.00 -6.83 3.80
N GLN A 18 -12.83 -6.17 4.95
CA GLN A 18 -13.49 -6.55 6.20
C GLN A 18 -15.01 -6.46 6.10
N LYS A 19 -15.55 -5.42 5.45
CA LYS A 19 -17.00 -5.26 5.23
C LYS A 19 -17.54 -6.28 4.24
N ALA A 20 -16.76 -6.63 3.20
CA ALA A 20 -17.15 -7.59 2.17
C ALA A 20 -17.11 -9.04 2.66
N ALA A 21 -16.32 -9.36 3.69
CA ALA A 21 -16.10 -10.72 4.16
C ALA A 21 -17.38 -11.47 4.57
N SER A 22 -18.43 -10.77 5.02
CA SER A 22 -19.72 -11.38 5.36
C SER A 22 -20.62 -11.63 4.15
N LEU A 23 -20.30 -11.04 2.99
CA LEU A 23 -21.10 -11.08 1.77
C LEU A 23 -20.47 -11.97 0.70
N SER A 24 -19.15 -11.89 0.53
CA SER A 24 -18.39 -12.67 -0.43
C SER A 24 -16.93 -12.77 -0.04
N THR A 25 -16.47 -13.99 0.23
CA THR A 25 -15.06 -14.28 0.52
C THR A 25 -14.16 -13.94 -0.67
N GLU A 26 -14.63 -14.16 -1.90
CA GLU A 26 -13.86 -13.86 -3.11
C GLU A 26 -13.59 -12.36 -3.25
N ILE A 27 -14.63 -11.53 -3.10
CA ILE A 27 -14.48 -10.06 -3.17
C ILE A 27 -13.59 -9.55 -2.04
N ALA A 28 -13.77 -10.06 -0.82
CA ALA A 28 -12.92 -9.71 0.31
C ALA A 28 -11.45 -10.05 0.04
N GLN A 29 -11.18 -11.21 -0.60
CA GLN A 29 -9.83 -11.62 -0.96
C GLN A 29 -9.22 -10.73 -2.04
N GLN A 30 -9.96 -10.40 -3.10
CA GLN A 30 -9.49 -9.47 -4.14
C GLN A 30 -9.11 -8.08 -3.56
N LEU A 31 -9.92 -7.57 -2.63
CA LEU A 31 -9.64 -6.31 -1.93
C LEU A 31 -8.39 -6.40 -1.05
N GLN A 32 -8.20 -7.54 -0.38
CA GLN A 32 -7.02 -7.79 0.44
C GLN A 32 -5.74 -7.87 -0.41
N GLU A 33 -5.81 -8.50 -1.58
CA GLU A 33 -4.71 -8.58 -2.55
C GLU A 33 -4.36 -7.20 -3.12
N ALA A 34 -5.37 -6.38 -3.43
CA ALA A 34 -5.17 -4.99 -3.84
C ALA A 34 -4.45 -4.18 -2.74
N ALA A 35 -4.87 -4.32 -1.48
CA ALA A 35 -4.21 -3.68 -0.35
C ALA A 35 -2.74 -4.13 -0.20
N ALA A 36 -2.47 -5.43 -0.31
CA ALA A 36 -1.11 -5.97 -0.25
C ALA A 36 -0.22 -5.43 -1.37
N SER A 37 -0.76 -5.32 -2.59
CA SER A 37 -0.04 -4.78 -3.75
C SER A 37 0.29 -3.29 -3.56
N MET A 38 -0.66 -2.49 -3.04
CA MET A 38 -0.44 -1.09 -2.72
C MET A 38 0.62 -0.90 -1.61
N ALA A 39 0.61 -1.78 -0.60
CA ALA A 39 1.60 -1.78 0.46
C ALA A 39 3.01 -2.07 -0.08
N ALA A 40 3.14 -3.05 -0.98
CA ALA A 40 4.40 -3.41 -1.63
C ALA A 40 4.96 -2.25 -2.46
N ALA A 41 4.14 -1.65 -3.32
CA ALA A 41 4.53 -0.49 -4.11
C ALA A 41 4.98 0.69 -3.21
N SER A 42 4.26 0.95 -2.12
CA SER A 42 4.60 2.01 -1.16
C SER A 42 5.94 1.75 -0.43
N ASN A 43 6.24 0.49 -0.12
CA ASN A 43 7.52 0.09 0.47
C ASN A 43 8.68 0.34 -0.50
N ASP A 44 8.54 -0.06 -1.75
CA ASP A 44 9.61 0.07 -2.75
C ASP A 44 9.89 1.55 -3.08
N LEU A 45 8.83 2.36 -3.22
CA LEU A 45 8.96 3.81 -3.36
C LEU A 45 9.66 4.46 -2.16
N THR A 46 9.38 3.99 -0.95
CA THR A 46 10.03 4.49 0.27
C THR A 46 11.52 4.16 0.26
N LYS A 47 11.89 2.92 -0.06
CA LYS A 47 13.30 2.49 -0.17
C LYS A 47 14.04 3.31 -1.22
N ALA A 48 13.46 3.49 -2.41
CA ALA A 48 14.06 4.27 -3.49
C ALA A 48 14.32 5.73 -3.06
N ARG A 49 13.33 6.36 -2.40
CA ARG A 49 13.48 7.73 -1.87
C ARG A 49 14.58 7.84 -0.82
N GLN A 50 14.68 6.88 0.09
CA GLN A 50 15.73 6.84 1.10
C GLN A 50 17.11 6.68 0.47
N ALA A 51 17.26 5.79 -0.52
CA ALA A 51 18.51 5.60 -1.25
C ALA A 51 18.95 6.88 -1.97
N LEU A 52 18.02 7.56 -2.65
CA LEU A 52 18.28 8.84 -3.33
C LEU A 52 18.70 9.94 -2.36
N THR A 53 18.13 9.98 -1.15
CA THR A 53 18.51 10.98 -0.15
C THR A 53 19.93 10.73 0.34
N LYS A 54 20.26 9.48 0.66
CA LYS A 54 21.61 9.09 1.09
C LYS A 54 22.68 9.26 0.01
N SER A 55 22.34 9.12 -1.27
CA SER A 55 23.32 9.37 -2.34
C SER A 55 23.67 10.86 -2.43
N LYS A 56 22.67 11.74 -2.31
CA LYS A 56 22.87 13.20 -2.34
C LYS A 56 23.64 13.76 -1.15
N GLU A 57 23.64 13.07 -0.01
CA GLU A 57 24.42 13.46 1.18
C GLU A 57 25.89 13.03 1.09
N LYS A 58 26.25 12.18 0.13
CA LYS A 58 27.61 11.67 -0.09
C LYS A 58 28.35 12.38 -1.22
N ASP A 59 27.65 13.16 -2.02
CA ASP A 59 28.18 14.04 -3.08
C ASP A 59 28.49 15.43 -2.51
#